data_AF-A0A094YQE2-F1
#
_entry.id   AF-A0A094YQE2-F1
#
_cell.length_a   1.000
_cell.length_b   1.000
_cell.length_c   1.000
_cell.angle_alpha   90.00
_cell.angle_beta   90.00
_cell.angle_gamma   90.00
#
_symmetry.space_group_name_H-M   'P 1'
#
loop_
_entity.id
_entity.type
_entity.pdbx_description
1 polymer ?
#
loop_
_entity_poly.entity_id
_entity_poly.type
_entity_poly.pdbx_seq_one_letter_code
_entity_poly.pdbx_strand_id
1 'polypeptide(L)'
;MMRSNAAGRLNLVVQAGAGGRGTLAVDASLATCAQLALQCDRRAASDDTLPNEISLLPAQTGGLLARRGWIGDILIDTRFGSRLWLLARGKYDEADRLLGAGYADESLASIRAYWGVSISVTATLVGRGILQISSAIGAVSVSRTVSAAA
;
A
#
# COMPACT_ATOMS: atom_id res chain seq x y z
N MET A 1 5.35 -17.26 10.78
CA MET A 1 6.72 -16.99 10.28
C MET A 1 7.30 -18.31 9.80
N MET A 2 7.59 -18.43 8.50
CA MET A 2 8.27 -19.61 7.94
C MET A 2 9.67 -19.69 8.58
N ARG A 3 9.97 -20.78 9.28
CA ARG A 3 11.26 -20.95 9.96
C ARG A 3 12.21 -21.70 9.03
N SER A 4 13.35 -21.09 8.72
CA SER A 4 14.49 -21.79 8.12
C SER A 4 15.18 -22.64 9.17
N ASN A 5 15.87 -23.70 8.75
CA ASN A 5 16.74 -24.47 9.64
C ASN A 5 18.05 -23.71 9.91
N ALA A 6 18.91 -24.29 10.76
CA ALA A 6 20.20 -23.69 11.15
C ALA A 6 21.15 -23.39 9.97
N ALA A 7 20.90 -23.97 8.79
CA ALA A 7 21.65 -23.73 7.56
C ALA A 7 20.95 -22.77 6.59
N GLY A 8 19.90 -22.06 7.04
CA GLY A 8 19.13 -21.14 6.20
C GLY A 8 18.23 -21.82 5.16
N ARG A 9 18.06 -23.15 5.22
CA ARG A 9 17.22 -23.90 4.27
C ARG A 9 15.78 -23.95 4.76
N LEU A 10 14.84 -23.92 3.81
CA LEU A 10 13.41 -23.98 4.05
C LEU A 10 12.84 -25.24 3.41
N ASN A 11 12.04 -26.00 4.17
CA ASN A 11 11.34 -27.17 3.66
C ASN A 11 10.07 -26.73 2.94
N LEU A 12 10.00 -26.99 1.63
CA LEU A 12 8.81 -26.79 0.80
C LEU A 12 8.25 -28.17 0.43
N VAL A 13 6.94 -28.36 0.64
CA VAL A 13 6.21 -29.51 0.14
C VAL A 13 5.47 -29.07 -1.12
N VAL A 14 5.88 -29.57 -2.28
CA VAL A 14 5.22 -29.29 -3.56
C VAL A 14 4.42 -30.54 -3.95
N GLN A 15 3.10 -30.39 -4.16
CA GLN A 15 2.29 -31.50 -4.68
C GLN A 15 2.77 -31.87 -6.09
N ALA A 16 2.93 -33.17 -6.32
CA ALA A 16 3.29 -33.69 -7.63
C ALA A 16 2.09 -33.63 -8.58
N GLY A 17 2.29 -33.08 -9.78
CA GLY A 17 1.41 -33.22 -10.92
C GLY A 17 1.69 -34.49 -11.72
N ALA A 18 1.13 -34.58 -12.93
CA ALA A 18 1.34 -35.71 -13.83
C ALA A 18 2.85 -35.94 -14.09
N GLY A 19 3.31 -37.17 -13.91
CA GLY A 19 4.73 -37.54 -14.06
C GLY A 19 5.61 -37.27 -12.83
N GLY A 20 5.03 -37.02 -11.64
CA GLY A 20 5.80 -36.92 -10.39
C GLY A 20 6.51 -35.58 -10.17
N ARG A 21 6.22 -34.58 -11.00
CA ARG A 21 6.85 -33.24 -10.95
C ARG A 21 5.93 -32.24 -10.29
N GLY A 22 6.44 -31.45 -9.35
CA GLY A 22 5.77 -30.28 -8.81
C GLY A 22 6.30 -29.00 -9.45
N THR A 23 5.44 -28.01 -9.70
CA THR A 23 5.84 -26.71 -10.23
C THR A 23 5.72 -25.65 -9.15
N LEU A 24 6.79 -24.88 -8.94
CA LEU A 24 6.78 -23.67 -8.12
C LEU A 24 6.99 -22.47 -9.05
N ALA A 25 6.01 -21.58 -9.10
CA ALA A 25 6.17 -20.27 -9.72
C ALA A 25 6.65 -19.28 -8.65
N VAL A 26 7.77 -18.63 -8.90
CA VAL A 26 8.29 -17.57 -8.03
C VAL A 26 8.09 -16.24 -8.76
N ASP A 27 7.34 -15.35 -8.15
CA ASP A 27 7.25 -13.96 -8.62
C ASP A 27 8.57 -13.26 -8.29
N ALA A 28 9.38 -13.04 -9.32
CA ALA A 28 10.63 -12.29 -9.21
C ALA A 28 10.41 -10.77 -9.31
N SER A 29 9.18 -10.33 -9.58
CA SER A 29 8.84 -8.92 -9.68
C SER A 29 8.54 -8.31 -8.31
N LEU A 30 8.63 -6.98 -8.23
CA LEU A 30 8.18 -6.24 -7.05
C LEU A 30 6.69 -5.87 -7.11
N ALA A 31 5.94 -6.48 -8.05
CA ALA A 31 4.52 -6.18 -8.28
C ALA A 31 3.69 -6.35 -7.01
N THR A 32 3.84 -7.51 -6.37
CA THR A 32 3.10 -7.85 -5.15
C THR A 32 3.42 -6.88 -4.01
N CYS A 33 4.70 -6.57 -3.80
CA CYS A 33 5.11 -5.61 -2.78
C CYS A 33 4.53 -4.21 -3.05
N ALA A 34 4.59 -3.74 -4.29
CA ALA A 34 4.06 -2.44 -4.69
C ALA A 34 2.54 -2.38 -4.60
N GLN A 35 1.84 -3.48 -4.94
CA GLN A 35 0.40 -3.60 -4.74
C GLN A 35 0.04 -3.49 -3.26
N LEU A 36 0.72 -4.22 -2.39
CA LEU A 36 0.46 -4.13 -0.95
C LEU A 36 0.73 -2.70 -0.43
N ALA A 37 1.84 -2.09 -0.85
CA ALA A 37 2.18 -0.72 -0.42
C ALA A 37 1.12 0.31 -0.86
N LEU A 38 0.64 0.21 -2.10
CA LEU A 38 -0.35 1.15 -2.62
C LEU A 38 -1.77 0.87 -2.12
N GLN A 39 -2.17 -0.40 -1.99
CA GLN A 39 -3.55 -0.79 -1.70
C GLN A 39 -3.86 -0.90 -0.21
N CYS A 40 -2.88 -1.15 0.64
CA CYS A 40 -3.09 -1.13 2.09
C CYS A 40 -3.20 0.31 2.58
N ASP A 41 -4.09 0.54 3.54
CA ASP A 41 -4.22 1.84 4.19
C ASP A 41 -3.16 1.98 5.28
N ARG A 42 -2.40 3.08 5.22
CA ARG A 42 -1.46 3.47 6.26
C ARG A 42 -2.15 4.33 7.31
N ARG A 43 -1.67 4.29 8.54
CA ARG A 43 -2.10 5.21 9.59
C ARG A 43 -1.78 6.65 9.21
N ALA A 44 -2.72 7.56 9.46
CA ALA A 44 -2.49 8.99 9.34
C ALA A 44 -1.37 9.47 10.28
N ALA A 45 -0.62 10.46 9.85
CA ALA A 45 0.30 11.21 10.68
C ALA A 45 -0.47 12.07 11.71
N SER A 46 0.23 12.60 12.71
CA SER A 46 -0.37 13.38 13.79
C SER A 46 -0.95 14.72 13.32
N ASP A 47 -0.43 15.24 12.23
CA ASP A 47 -0.78 16.51 11.57
C ASP A 47 -1.80 16.34 10.42
N ASP A 48 -2.09 15.10 10.03
CA ASP A 48 -3.07 14.82 8.98
C ASP A 48 -4.48 15.15 9.46
N THR A 49 -5.22 15.89 8.63
CA THR A 49 -6.65 16.12 8.85
C THR A 49 -7.43 14.88 8.46
N LEU A 50 -8.06 14.24 9.45
CA LEU A 50 -8.88 13.05 9.20
C LEU A 50 -10.20 13.43 8.50
N PRO A 51 -10.72 12.61 7.58
CA PRO A 51 -12.02 12.82 6.92
C PRO A 51 -13.27 12.77 7.82
N ASN A 52 -13.14 12.99 9.14
CA ASN A 52 -14.19 12.79 10.13
C ASN A 52 -14.98 14.09 10.38
N GLU A 53 -16.16 14.22 9.79
CA GLU A 53 -17.11 15.32 10.11
C GLU A 53 -18.15 14.97 11.18
N ILE A 54 -18.16 13.73 11.68
CA ILE A 54 -18.88 13.47 12.92
C ILE A 54 -17.94 13.92 14.02
N SER A 55 -18.38 14.85 14.87
CA SER A 55 -17.82 15.01 16.22
C SER A 55 -17.91 13.65 16.90
N LEU A 56 -16.89 12.82 16.66
CA LEU A 56 -16.83 11.49 17.19
C LEU A 56 -16.91 11.67 18.71
N LEU A 57 -17.86 10.99 19.35
CA LEU A 57 -17.97 10.96 20.81
C LEU A 57 -16.56 10.76 21.40
N PRO A 58 -16.21 11.27 22.60
CA PRO A 58 -14.85 11.23 23.13
C PRO A 58 -14.12 9.86 23.03
N ALA A 59 -14.87 8.75 23.03
CA ALA A 59 -14.36 7.38 22.84
C ALA A 59 -14.02 6.99 21.39
N GLN A 60 -14.49 7.77 20.41
CA GLN A 60 -14.31 7.57 18.98
C GLN A 60 -13.39 8.62 18.34
N THR A 61 -13.21 9.81 18.93
CA THR A 61 -12.26 10.85 18.45
C THR A 61 -10.79 10.41 18.54
N GLY A 62 -10.51 9.38 19.35
CA GLY A 62 -9.19 8.79 19.54
C GLY A 62 -9.27 7.34 20.02
N GLY A 63 -10.07 6.51 19.35
CA GLY A 63 -10.34 5.13 19.77
C GLY A 63 -9.89 4.07 18.75
N LEU A 64 -9.95 2.79 19.15
CA LEU A 64 -9.64 1.61 18.35
C LEU A 64 -10.35 1.59 16.96
N LEU A 65 -11.51 2.26 16.85
CA LEU A 65 -12.34 2.32 15.65
C LEU A 65 -12.04 3.50 14.71
N ALA A 66 -11.25 4.50 15.15
CA ALA A 66 -10.82 5.63 14.31
C ALA A 66 -9.49 5.37 13.59
N ARG A 67 -8.91 4.19 13.80
CA ARG A 67 -7.57 3.84 13.32
C ARG A 67 -7.69 3.02 12.02
N ARG A 68 -7.70 3.72 10.88
CA ARG A 68 -7.22 3.11 9.63
C ARG A 68 -5.72 2.88 9.73
N GLY A 69 -5.23 1.78 9.16
CA GLY A 69 -3.83 1.37 9.25
C GLY A 69 -3.63 -0.08 8.85
N TRP A 70 -2.39 -0.43 8.56
CA TRP A 70 -2.02 -1.79 8.17
C TRP A 70 -1.87 -2.66 9.41
N ILE A 71 -2.47 -3.85 9.40
CA ILE A 71 -2.40 -4.78 10.54
C ILE A 71 -0.95 -5.16 10.89
N GLY A 72 -0.06 -5.18 9.89
CA GLY A 72 1.35 -5.53 10.09
C GLY A 72 2.16 -4.48 10.86
N ASP A 73 1.63 -3.26 11.04
CA ASP A 73 2.25 -2.23 11.89
C ASP A 73 2.38 -2.67 13.37
N ILE A 74 1.65 -3.71 13.80
CA ILE A 74 1.84 -4.29 15.15
C ILE A 74 3.14 -5.11 15.24
N LEU A 75 3.66 -5.58 14.11
CA LEU A 75 4.80 -6.48 14.02
C LEU A 75 6.09 -5.78 13.58
N ILE A 76 6.00 -4.58 13.00
CA ILE A 76 7.16 -3.83 12.50
C ILE A 76 7.08 -2.34 12.85
N ASP A 77 8.23 -1.71 13.08
CA ASP A 77 8.33 -0.28 13.37
C ASP A 77 8.09 0.62 12.15
N THR A 78 8.09 0.04 10.95
CA THR A 78 7.85 0.78 9.70
C THR A 78 6.36 0.82 9.38
N ARG A 79 5.81 2.02 9.23
CA ARG A 79 4.42 2.22 8.81
C ARG A 79 4.27 1.84 7.34
N PHE A 80 3.53 0.78 7.05
CA PHE A 80 3.31 0.31 5.69
C PHE A 80 1.95 0.77 5.15
N GLY A 81 1.80 0.76 3.82
CA GLY A 81 0.60 1.21 3.12
C GLY A 81 0.68 2.67 2.65
N SER A 82 -0.42 3.16 2.08
CA SER A 82 -0.55 4.53 1.60
C SER A 82 -1.62 5.31 2.38
N ARG A 83 -1.44 6.63 2.45
CA ARG A 83 -2.40 7.58 3.03
C ARG A 83 -3.43 8.09 2.02
N LEU A 84 -3.55 7.42 0.87
CA LEU A 84 -4.46 7.79 -0.23
C LEU A 84 -5.92 7.87 0.19
N TRP A 85 -6.30 7.14 1.24
CA TRP A 85 -7.64 7.16 1.80
C TRP A 85 -8.02 8.50 2.45
N LEU A 86 -7.06 9.35 2.82
CA LEU A 86 -7.32 10.72 3.29
C LEU A 86 -7.98 11.58 2.22
N LEU A 87 -7.74 11.27 0.94
CA LEU A 87 -8.28 12.00 -0.21
C LEU A 87 -9.73 11.62 -0.54
N ALA A 88 -10.36 10.69 0.18
CA ALA A 88 -11.70 10.20 -0.12
C ALA A 88 -12.80 11.28 -0.13
N ARG A 89 -12.57 12.41 0.56
CA ARG A 89 -13.44 13.60 0.59
C ARG A 89 -12.75 14.84 0.01
N GLY A 90 -11.65 14.66 -0.71
CA GLY A 90 -10.94 15.74 -1.38
C GLY A 90 -11.83 16.40 -2.44
N LYS A 91 -11.38 17.57 -2.92
CA LYS A 91 -12.00 18.26 -4.06
C LYS A 91 -11.60 17.64 -5.40
N TYR A 92 -10.59 16.77 -5.40
CA TYR A 92 -9.98 16.17 -6.59
C TYR A 92 -9.47 17.24 -7.55
N ASP A 93 -8.80 18.24 -6.98
CA ASP A 93 -8.11 19.31 -7.71
C ASP A 93 -6.60 19.00 -7.82
N GLU A 94 -5.84 19.98 -8.32
CA GLU A 94 -4.39 19.83 -8.48
C GLU A 94 -3.66 19.62 -7.15
N ALA A 95 -4.17 20.18 -6.05
CA ALA A 95 -3.56 19.98 -4.72
C ALA A 95 -3.74 18.52 -4.27
N ASP A 96 -4.95 17.96 -4.43
CA ASP A 96 -5.20 16.55 -4.13
C ASP A 96 -4.42 15.60 -5.03
N ARG A 97 -4.20 15.98 -6.30
CA ARG A 97 -3.36 15.22 -7.23
C ARG A 97 -1.91 15.15 -6.74
N LEU A 98 -1.34 16.29 -6.31
CA LEU A 98 0.01 16.36 -5.78
C LEU A 98 0.14 15.61 -4.45
N LEU A 99 -0.82 15.75 -3.55
CA LEU A 99 -0.86 14.99 -2.29
C LEU A 99 -0.96 13.49 -2.56
N GLY A 100 -1.79 13.07 -3.52
CA GLY A 100 -1.93 11.67 -3.90
C GLY A 100 -0.63 11.08 -4.45
N ALA A 101 0.09 11.83 -5.28
CA ALA A 101 1.42 11.43 -5.73
C ALA A 101 2.41 11.30 -4.55
N GLY A 102 2.40 12.26 -3.62
CA GLY A 102 3.25 12.25 -2.43
C GLY A 102 2.98 11.06 -1.51
N TYR A 103 1.71 10.77 -1.19
CA TYR A 103 1.33 9.61 -0.37
C TYR A 103 1.69 8.28 -1.02
N ALA A 104 1.59 8.20 -2.35
CA ALA A 104 1.99 7.03 -3.10
C ALA A 104 3.52 6.87 -3.12
N ASP A 105 4.27 7.93 -3.34
CA ASP A 105 5.74 7.89 -3.29
C ASP A 105 6.25 7.47 -1.90
N GLU A 106 5.67 8.03 -0.85
CA GLU A 106 6.00 7.68 0.53
C GLU A 106 5.75 6.20 0.82
N SER A 107 4.63 5.65 0.34
CA SER A 107 4.29 4.23 0.54
C SER A 107 5.31 3.28 -0.08
N LEU A 108 5.97 3.70 -1.15
CA LEU A 108 6.93 2.91 -1.93
C LEU A 108 8.39 3.15 -1.50
N ALA A 109 8.64 4.14 -0.65
CA ALA A 109 9.98 4.53 -0.23
C ALA A 109 10.75 3.40 0.47
N SER A 110 10.09 2.58 1.28
CA SER A 110 10.71 1.42 1.95
C SER A 110 11.14 0.34 0.95
N ILE A 111 10.35 0.10 -0.09
CA ILE A 111 10.67 -0.84 -1.17
C ILE A 111 11.86 -0.32 -1.98
N ARG A 112 11.84 0.98 -2.31
CA ARG A 112 12.93 1.68 -3.00
C ARG A 112 14.26 1.52 -2.23
N ALA A 113 14.23 1.79 -0.93
CA ALA A 113 15.41 1.73 -0.06
C ALA A 113 15.93 0.29 0.12
N TYR A 114 15.04 -0.68 0.34
CA TYR A 114 15.45 -2.06 0.60
C TYR A 114 16.01 -2.75 -0.65
N TRP A 115 15.40 -2.55 -1.82
CA TRP A 115 15.80 -3.23 -3.05
C TRP A 115 16.76 -2.42 -3.93
N GLY A 116 17.00 -1.14 -3.61
CA GLY A 116 17.87 -0.28 -4.41
C GLY A 116 17.36 -0.01 -5.82
N VAL A 117 16.03 -0.02 -6.03
CA VAL A 117 15.38 0.15 -7.33
C VAL A 117 14.82 1.55 -7.49
N SER A 118 14.74 2.05 -8.73
CA SER A 118 14.00 3.29 -9.02
C SER A 118 12.52 2.99 -9.22
N ILE A 119 11.67 3.79 -8.60
CA ILE A 119 10.21 3.67 -8.68
C ILE A 119 9.67 5.03 -9.08
N SER A 120 8.92 5.09 -10.18
CA SER A 120 8.26 6.31 -10.64
C SER A 120 6.79 6.30 -10.24
N VAL A 121 6.27 7.43 -9.77
CA VAL A 121 4.88 7.57 -9.32
C VAL A 121 4.24 8.73 -10.10
N THR A 122 3.06 8.49 -10.63
CA THR A 122 2.26 9.48 -11.35
C THR A 122 0.84 9.47 -10.79
N ALA A 123 0.28 10.64 -10.56
CA ALA A 123 -1.13 10.81 -10.20
C ALA A 123 -1.82 11.67 -11.27
N THR A 124 -2.95 11.19 -11.77
CA THR A 124 -3.71 11.78 -12.88
C THR A 124 -5.18 11.89 -12.51
N LEU A 125 -5.78 13.04 -12.78
CA LEU A 125 -7.23 13.24 -12.67
C LEU A 125 -7.89 12.68 -13.94
N VAL A 126 -8.62 11.57 -13.82
CA VAL A 126 -9.19 10.84 -14.98
C VAL A 126 -10.65 11.22 -15.23
N GLY A 127 -11.29 11.84 -14.26
CA GLY A 127 -12.66 12.32 -14.36
C GLY A 127 -13.06 13.10 -13.12
N ARG A 128 -14.33 13.53 -13.05
CA ARG A 128 -14.85 14.29 -11.92
C ARG A 128 -14.84 13.41 -10.67
N GLY A 129 -14.04 13.78 -9.68
CA GLY A 129 -13.92 13.02 -8.44
C GLY A 129 -13.14 11.71 -8.54
N ILE A 130 -12.31 11.52 -9.59
CA ILE A 130 -11.52 10.30 -9.78
C ILE A 130 -10.04 10.66 -9.95
N LEU A 131 -9.23 10.19 -9.01
CA LEU A 131 -7.77 10.26 -9.04
C LEU A 131 -7.20 8.87 -9.30
N GLN A 132 -6.44 8.71 -10.39
CA GLN A 132 -5.69 7.49 -10.67
C GLN A 132 -4.23 7.70 -10.30
N ILE A 133 -3.73 6.86 -9.40
CA ILE A 133 -2.32 6.74 -9.05
C ILE A 133 -1.75 5.56 -9.82
N SER A 134 -0.64 5.76 -10.50
CA SER A 134 0.13 4.70 -11.17
C SER A 134 1.58 4.75 -10.71
N SER A 135 2.16 3.59 -10.46
CA SER A 135 3.56 3.41 -10.11
C SER A 135 4.21 2.43 -11.06
N ALA A 136 5.40 2.75 -11.58
CA ALA A 136 6.16 1.86 -12.44
C ALA A 136 7.52 1.49 -11.82
N ILE A 137 7.82 0.18 -11.85
CA ILE A 137 9.00 -0.46 -11.27
C ILE A 137 9.54 -1.45 -12.30
N GLY A 138 10.60 -1.06 -13.01
CA GLY A 138 11.15 -1.86 -14.10
C GLY A 138 10.09 -2.14 -15.18
N ALA A 139 9.79 -3.41 -15.43
CA ALA A 139 8.81 -3.84 -16.43
C ALA A 139 7.36 -3.92 -15.92
N VAL A 140 7.11 -3.61 -14.65
CA VAL A 140 5.77 -3.73 -14.05
C VAL A 140 5.23 -2.36 -13.67
N SER A 141 3.92 -2.16 -13.90
CA SER A 141 3.17 -1.03 -13.37
C SER A 141 2.03 -1.49 -12.47
N VAL A 142 1.80 -0.77 -11.38
CA VAL A 142 0.67 -0.97 -10.46
C VAL A 142 -0.11 0.32 -10.35
N SER A 143 -1.44 0.24 -10.37
CA SER A 143 -2.32 1.40 -10.24
C SER A 143 -3.34 1.24 -9.11
N ARG A 144 -3.68 2.36 -8.47
CA ARG A 144 -4.81 2.49 -7.54
C ARG A 144 -5.68 3.65 -7.96
N THR A 145 -6.98 3.43 -8.02
CA THR A 145 -7.97 4.47 -8.24
C THR A 145 -8.55 4.90 -6.90
N VAL A 146 -8.65 6.20 -6.69
CA VAL A 146 -9.32 6.82 -5.55
C VAL A 146 -10.48 7.64 -6.10
N SER A 147 -11.69 7.31 -5.69
CA SER A 147 -12.90 8.02 -6.07
C SER A 147 -13.47 8.79 -4.89
N ALA A 148 -14.15 9.90 -5.19
CA ALA A 148 -14.94 10.62 -4.20
C ALA A 148 -15.96 9.66 -3.59
N ALA A 149 -16.11 9.70 -2.27
CA ALA A 149 -17.25 9.05 -1.64
C ALA A 149 -18.54 9.68 -2.20
N ALA A 150 -19.45 8.84 -2.72
CA ALA A 150 -20.76 9.25 -3.20
C ALA A 150 -21.66 9.73 -2.05
#